data_AF-A0A365TBB2-F1
#
_entry.id   AF-A0A365TBB2-F1
#
_cell.length_a   1.000
_cell.length_b   1.000
_cell.length_c   1.000
_cell.angle_alpha   90.00
_cell.angle_beta   90.00
_cell.angle_gamma   90.00
#
_symmetry.space_group_name_H-M   'P 1'
#
loop_
_entity.id
_entity.type
_entity.pdbx_description
1 polymer ?
#
loop_
_entity_poly.entity_id
_entity_poly.type
_entity_poly.pdbx_seq_one_letter_code
_entity_poly.pdbx_strand_id
1 'polypeptide(L)'
;MDSELPSPAHLIAAHLAVVVAVIHLTLGIFNWVRWASAGFLVPRDLRWPLFVVSGLALVAGLLLAAQGRHRRPLYLGGILLMVGYVVGYFGWHLGGHRPLLVVGSGMDHRGPLVPFLLDHLFAGPVEFLAIASEVALAVVLSYLLVAEST
;
A
#
# COMPACT_ATOMS: atom_id res chain seq x y z
N MET A 1 34.45 10.75 9.38
CA MET A 1 33.91 11.14 8.08
C MET A 1 32.50 10.61 8.03
N ASP A 2 31.52 11.46 8.27
CA ASP A 2 30.14 11.09 8.03
C ASP A 2 29.98 10.91 6.51
N SER A 3 29.39 9.80 6.07
CA SER A 3 29.15 9.58 4.65
C SER A 3 28.14 10.61 4.16
N GLU A 4 28.43 11.32 3.07
CA GLU A 4 27.46 12.20 2.39
C GLU A 4 26.24 11.44 1.84
N LEU A 5 26.28 10.10 1.86
CA LEU A 5 25.23 9.23 1.38
C LEU A 5 24.13 9.01 2.43
N PRO A 6 22.85 8.92 2.03
CA PRO A 6 21.77 8.52 2.92
C PRO A 6 22.06 7.16 3.55
N SER A 7 21.65 6.97 4.81
CA SER A 7 21.81 5.68 5.48
C SER A 7 21.15 4.55 4.67
N PRO A 8 21.65 3.30 4.75
CA PRO A 8 21.05 2.16 4.07
C PRO A 8 19.54 2.00 4.33
N ALA A 9 19.08 2.26 5.56
CA ALA A 9 17.67 2.18 5.92
C ALA A 9 16.79 3.18 5.14
N HIS A 10 17.29 4.40 4.95
CA HIS A 10 16.60 5.41 4.13
C HIS A 10 16.54 5.01 2.65
N LEU A 11 17.61 4.43 2.11
CA LEU A 11 17.64 3.94 0.74
C LEU A 11 16.65 2.78 0.54
N ILE A 12 16.62 1.83 1.47
CA ILE A 12 15.68 0.69 1.44
C ILE A 12 14.24 1.21 1.52
N ALA A 13 13.94 2.10 2.46
CA ALA A 13 12.61 2.70 2.60
C ALA A 13 12.18 3.41 1.31
N ALA A 14 13.07 4.19 0.69
CA ALA A 14 12.79 4.89 -0.56
C ALA A 14 12.46 3.93 -1.70
N HIS A 15 13.25 2.86 -1.89
CA HIS A 15 13.00 1.88 -2.95
C HIS A 15 11.69 1.12 -2.72
N LEU A 16 11.43 0.66 -1.50
CA LEU A 16 10.18 -0.01 -1.16
C LEU A 16 8.97 0.90 -1.39
N ALA A 17 9.06 2.18 -0.98
CA ALA A 17 8.00 3.16 -1.22
C ALA A 17 7.74 3.39 -2.71
N VAL A 18 8.79 3.43 -3.54
CA VAL A 18 8.65 3.51 -5.01
C VAL A 18 7.95 2.27 -5.56
N VAL A 19 8.37 1.07 -5.14
CA VAL A 19 7.73 -0.20 -5.57
C VAL A 19 6.24 -0.20 -5.24
N VAL A 20 5.88 0.11 -3.98
CA VAL A 20 4.48 0.16 -3.54
C VAL A 20 3.71 1.23 -4.32
N ALA A 21 4.27 2.43 -4.51
CA ALA A 21 3.63 3.51 -5.26
C ALA A 21 3.37 3.11 -6.71
N VAL A 22 4.34 2.50 -7.39
CA VAL A 22 4.21 2.06 -8.79
C VAL A 22 3.11 1.00 -8.92
N ILE A 23 3.08 0.01 -8.04
CA ILE A 23 2.04 -1.04 -8.06
C ILE A 23 0.65 -0.41 -7.90
N HIS A 24 0.46 0.43 -6.89
CA HIS A 24 -0.85 1.04 -6.60
C HIS A 24 -1.31 2.02 -7.67
N LEU A 25 -0.41 2.88 -8.18
CA LEU A 25 -0.73 3.78 -9.28
C LEU A 25 -1.09 3.01 -10.54
N THR A 26 -0.34 1.96 -10.87
CA THR A 26 -0.60 1.15 -12.07
C THR A 26 -1.96 0.47 -11.98
N LEU A 27 -2.25 -0.22 -10.87
CA LEU A 27 -3.53 -0.90 -10.65
C LEU A 27 -4.70 0.10 -10.60
N GLY A 28 -4.52 1.20 -9.87
CA GLY A 28 -5.54 2.23 -9.73
C GLY A 28 -5.87 2.91 -11.05
N ILE A 29 -4.87 3.42 -11.78
CA ILE A 29 -5.07 4.12 -13.05
C ILE A 29 -5.64 3.19 -14.10
N PHE A 30 -5.08 1.98 -14.26
CA PHE A 30 -5.53 1.03 -15.28
C PHE A 30 -7.01 0.66 -15.11
N ASN A 31 -7.42 0.34 -13.88
CA ASN A 31 -8.81 -0.02 -13.62
C ASN A 31 -9.76 1.18 -13.68
N TRP A 32 -9.29 2.37 -13.31
CA TRP A 32 -10.10 3.59 -13.47
C TRP A 32 -10.32 3.93 -14.95
N VAL A 33 -9.27 3.83 -15.78
CA VAL A 33 -9.39 4.00 -17.25
C VAL A 33 -10.34 2.95 -17.83
N ARG A 34 -10.21 1.68 -17.43
CA ARG A 34 -11.11 0.61 -17.86
C ARG A 34 -12.58 0.95 -17.60
N TRP A 35 -12.87 1.64 -16.50
CA TRP A 35 -14.23 2.06 -16.15
C TRP A 35 -14.74 3.27 -16.90
N ALA A 36 -13.89 4.29 -17.05
CA ALA A 36 -14.20 5.42 -17.91
C ALA A 36 -14.53 4.96 -19.33
N SER A 37 -13.73 4.03 -19.89
CA SER A 37 -13.95 3.42 -21.20
C SER A 37 -15.25 2.59 -21.29
N ALA A 38 -15.76 2.11 -20.16
CA ALA A 38 -17.05 1.40 -20.08
C ALA A 38 -18.24 2.34 -19.81
N GLY A 39 -18.03 3.66 -19.80
CA GLY A 39 -19.07 4.66 -19.54
C GLY A 39 -19.33 4.96 -18.06
N PHE A 40 -18.49 4.48 -17.14
CA PHE A 40 -18.60 4.76 -15.71
C PHE A 40 -17.65 5.88 -15.30
N LEU A 41 -18.18 7.09 -15.13
CA LEU A 41 -17.41 8.24 -14.64
C LEU A 41 -17.11 8.16 -13.13
N VAL A 42 -18.02 7.54 -12.37
CA VAL A 42 -17.83 7.29 -10.94
C VAL A 42 -17.39 5.85 -10.74
N PRO A 43 -16.26 5.60 -10.06
CA PRO A 43 -15.82 4.25 -9.76
C PRO A 43 -16.87 3.50 -8.92
N ARG A 44 -17.34 2.36 -9.43
CA ARG A 44 -18.20 1.38 -8.72
C ARG A 44 -17.48 0.57 -7.63
N ASP A 45 -16.19 0.78 -7.41
CA ASP A 45 -15.24 -0.02 -6.61
C ASP A 45 -14.24 0.99 -6.13
N LEU A 46 -14.32 1.24 -4.83
CA LEU A 46 -13.65 2.36 -4.21
C LEU A 46 -12.14 2.14 -4.14
N ARG A 47 -11.66 0.89 -4.33
CA ARG A 47 -10.24 0.56 -4.23
C ARG A 47 -9.40 1.29 -5.28
N TRP A 48 -9.89 1.39 -6.52
CA TRP A 48 -9.13 2.00 -7.62
C TRP A 48 -8.80 3.47 -7.39
N PRO A 49 -9.76 4.36 -7.08
CA PRO A 49 -9.43 5.74 -6.75
C PRO A 49 -8.60 5.85 -5.47
N LEU A 50 -8.84 5.00 -4.46
CA LEU A 50 -8.02 4.97 -3.25
C LEU A 50 -6.55 4.66 -3.59
N PHE A 51 -6.28 3.63 -4.39
CA PHE A 51 -4.94 3.25 -4.84
C PHE A 51 -4.23 4.38 -5.61
N VAL A 52 -4.96 5.13 -6.43
CA VAL A 52 -4.38 6.30 -7.12
C VAL A 52 -4.00 7.39 -6.12
N VAL A 53 -4.93 7.80 -5.26
CA VAL A 53 -4.71 8.88 -4.30
C VAL A 53 -3.58 8.53 -3.33
N SER A 54 -3.58 7.31 -2.81
CA SER A 54 -2.56 6.85 -1.88
C SER A 54 -1.20 6.60 -2.54
N GLY A 55 -1.19 6.13 -3.79
CA GLY A 55 0.03 6.04 -4.61
C GLY A 55 0.66 7.42 -4.85
N LEU A 56 -0.15 8.44 -5.14
CA LEU A 56 0.31 9.82 -5.26
C LEU A 56 0.81 10.37 -3.92
N ALA A 57 0.16 10.01 -2.81
CA ALA A 57 0.59 10.40 -1.47
C ALA A 57 1.99 9.82 -1.13
N LEU A 58 2.30 8.59 -1.54
CA LEU A 58 3.63 8.00 -1.39
C LEU A 58 4.69 8.78 -2.20
N VAL A 59 4.39 9.14 -3.44
CA VAL A 59 5.29 9.97 -4.27
C VAL A 59 5.52 11.33 -3.62
N ALA A 60 4.46 12.00 -3.17
CA ALA A 60 4.57 13.28 -2.46
C ALA A 60 5.39 13.14 -1.16
N GLY A 61 5.18 12.06 -0.41
CA GLY A 61 5.94 11.73 0.81
C GLY A 61 7.43 11.56 0.52
N LEU A 62 7.79 10.87 -0.57
CA LEU A 62 9.18 10.73 -1.01
C LEU A 62 9.82 12.08 -1.36
N LEU A 63 9.10 12.95 -2.07
CA LEU A 63 9.61 14.29 -2.42
C LEU A 63 9.83 15.16 -1.17
N LEU A 64 8.93 15.07 -0.18
CA LEU A 64 9.07 15.77 1.10
C LEU A 64 10.23 15.20 1.94
N ALA A 65 10.39 13.88 1.95
CA ALA A 65 11.49 13.20 2.63
C ALA A 65 12.86 13.59 2.03
N ALA A 66 12.96 13.68 0.70
CA ALA A 66 14.16 14.11 0.00
C ALA A 66 14.59 15.55 0.35
N GLN A 67 13.63 16.39 0.74
CA GLN A 67 13.88 17.75 1.24
C GLN A 67 14.19 17.78 2.75
N GLY A 68 14.26 16.63 3.41
CA GLY A 68 14.47 16.51 4.86
C GLY A 68 13.30 17.00 5.71
N ARG A 69 12.09 17.12 5.15
CA ARG A 69 10.93 17.71 5.85
C ARG A 69 10.08 16.63 6.51
N HIS A 70 9.49 16.97 7.66
CA HIS A 70 8.40 16.21 8.30
C HIS A 70 8.68 14.70 8.51
N ARG A 71 9.92 14.30 8.78
CA ARG A 71 10.33 12.88 8.87
C ARG A 71 9.39 12.02 9.72
N ARG A 72 9.14 12.43 10.96
CA ARG A 72 8.27 11.69 11.89
C ARG A 72 6.82 11.54 11.38
N PRO A 73 6.12 12.61 10.95
CA PRO A 73 4.83 12.48 10.27
C PRO A 73 4.85 11.58 9.04
N LEU A 74 5.90 11.65 8.22
CA LEU A 74 6.03 10.81 7.02
C LEU A 74 6.19 9.33 7.37
N TYR A 75 6.97 9.01 8.40
CA TYR A 75 7.13 7.63 8.89
C TYR A 75 5.80 7.08 9.40
N LEU A 76 5.11 7.84 10.27
CA LEU A 76 3.80 7.43 10.80
C LEU A 76 2.75 7.27 9.70
N GLY A 77 2.66 8.25 8.79
CA GLY A 77 1.72 8.20 7.67
C GLY A 77 2.00 7.02 6.74
N GLY A 78 3.27 6.75 6.44
CA GLY A 78 3.67 5.58 5.65
C GLY A 78 3.34 4.26 6.33
N ILE A 79 3.61 4.11 7.64
CA ILE A 79 3.26 2.92 8.42
C ILE A 79 1.74 2.68 8.38
N LEU A 80 0.95 3.70 8.69
CA LEU A 80 -0.52 3.60 8.67
C LEU A 80 -1.04 3.21 7.29
N LEU A 81 -0.43 3.76 6.23
CA LEU A 81 -0.82 3.43 4.87
C LEU A 81 -0.48 1.97 4.51
N MET A 82 0.71 1.48 4.86
CA MET A 82 1.11 0.09 4.60
C MET A 82 0.22 -0.90 5.35
N VAL A 83 -0.02 -0.63 6.66
CA VAL A 83 -0.95 -1.44 7.45
C VAL A 83 -2.35 -1.41 6.85
N GLY A 84 -2.80 -0.24 6.40
CA GLY A 84 -4.08 -0.05 5.73
C GLY A 84 -4.22 -0.88 4.45
N TYR A 85 -3.17 -0.98 3.63
CA TYR A 85 -3.18 -1.82 2.43
C TYR A 85 -3.27 -3.30 2.77
N VAL A 86 -2.42 -3.80 3.68
CA VAL A 86 -2.42 -5.22 4.07
C VAL A 86 -3.75 -5.62 4.70
N VAL A 87 -4.24 -4.85 5.68
CA VAL A 87 -5.53 -5.10 6.33
C VAL A 87 -6.68 -4.95 5.34
N GLY A 88 -6.62 -3.95 4.47
CA GLY A 88 -7.60 -3.73 3.42
C GLY A 88 -7.68 -4.89 2.43
N TYR A 89 -6.54 -5.42 1.99
CA TYR A 89 -6.45 -6.55 1.08
C TYR A 89 -7.10 -7.80 1.68
N PHE A 90 -6.64 -8.24 2.87
CA PHE A 90 -7.19 -9.45 3.48
C PHE A 90 -8.64 -9.25 3.94
N GLY A 91 -8.97 -8.08 4.48
CA GLY A 91 -10.33 -7.74 4.89
C GLY A 91 -11.31 -7.73 3.72
N TRP A 92 -10.91 -7.22 2.56
CA TRP A 92 -11.73 -7.22 1.35
C TRP A 92 -11.99 -8.63 0.80
N HIS A 93 -10.96 -9.49 0.79
CA HIS A 93 -11.10 -10.88 0.38
C HIS A 93 -11.98 -11.67 1.35
N LEU A 94 -11.77 -11.47 2.66
CA LEU A 94 -12.58 -12.11 3.70
C LEU A 94 -14.04 -11.65 3.63
N GLY A 95 -14.25 -10.37 3.32
CA GLY A 95 -15.55 -9.76 3.06
C GLY A 95 -16.16 -10.14 1.71
N GLY A 96 -15.61 -11.11 0.98
CA GLY A 96 -16.22 -11.64 -0.22
C GLY A 96 -16.20 -10.68 -1.41
N HIS A 97 -15.14 -9.87 -1.53
CA HIS A 97 -14.86 -9.04 -2.71
C HIS A 97 -15.89 -7.91 -2.94
N ARG A 98 -16.44 -7.36 -1.86
CA ARG A 98 -17.47 -6.31 -1.95
C ARG A 98 -16.91 -5.04 -2.62
N PRO A 99 -17.60 -4.46 -3.62
CA PRO A 99 -17.12 -3.29 -4.36
C PRO A 99 -16.91 -2.06 -3.47
N LEU A 100 -17.75 -1.89 -2.44
CA LEU A 100 -17.67 -0.76 -1.51
C LEU A 100 -17.05 -1.19 -0.17
N LEU A 101 -16.02 -2.05 -0.24
CA LEU A 101 -15.25 -2.63 0.87
C LEU A 101 -16.06 -3.53 1.81
N VAL A 102 -17.06 -2.97 2.49
CA VAL A 102 -17.92 -3.68 3.46
C VAL A 102 -19.39 -3.66 3.06
N VAL A 103 -19.78 -2.86 2.05
CA VAL A 103 -21.17 -2.72 1.60
C VAL A 103 -21.40 -3.45 0.27
N GLY A 104 -22.55 -4.12 0.16
CA GLY A 104 -23.00 -4.82 -1.05
C GLY A 104 -22.95 -6.34 -0.92
N SER A 105 -23.40 -7.03 -1.97
CA SER A 105 -23.30 -8.48 -2.07
C SER A 105 -21.85 -8.93 -2.14
N GLY A 106 -21.50 -9.98 -1.38
CA GLY A 106 -20.19 -10.61 -1.40
C GLY A 106 -20.31 -12.12 -1.34
N MET A 107 -19.22 -12.82 -1.69
CA MET A 107 -19.10 -14.26 -1.54
C MET A 107 -18.27 -14.58 -0.29
N ASP A 108 -18.93 -14.79 0.83
CA ASP A 108 -18.25 -14.97 2.12
C ASP A 108 -17.37 -16.23 2.11
N HIS A 109 -16.16 -16.09 2.66
CA HIS A 109 -15.27 -17.22 2.85
C HIS A 109 -15.71 -18.09 4.02
N ARG A 110 -15.68 -19.42 3.82
CA ARG A 110 -15.92 -20.42 4.86
C ARG A 110 -14.67 -21.29 4.98
N GLY A 111 -13.96 -21.17 6.10
CA GLY A 111 -12.75 -21.97 6.34
C GLY A 111 -11.86 -21.40 7.44
N PRO A 112 -10.78 -22.09 7.80
CA PRO A 112 -9.82 -21.61 8.79
C PRO A 112 -9.04 -20.38 8.29
N LEU A 113 -8.70 -19.46 9.19
CA LEU A 113 -8.08 -18.17 8.85
C LEU A 113 -6.66 -18.32 8.27
N VAL A 114 -5.82 -19.18 8.84
CA VAL A 114 -4.41 -19.30 8.44
C VAL A 114 -4.26 -19.80 6.98
N PRO A 115 -4.90 -20.90 6.56
CA PRO A 115 -4.92 -21.31 5.16
C PRO A 115 -5.43 -20.19 4.23
N PHE A 116 -6.51 -19.51 4.61
CA PHE A 116 -7.03 -18.36 3.84
C PHE A 116 -5.96 -17.27 3.62
N LEU A 117 -5.23 -16.88 4.67
CA LEU A 117 -4.18 -15.86 4.56
C LEU A 117 -3.06 -16.31 3.61
N LEU A 118 -2.65 -17.58 3.70
CA LEU A 118 -1.59 -18.12 2.85
C LEU A 118 -2.03 -18.22 1.38
N ASP A 119 -3.24 -18.71 1.13
CA ASP A 119 -3.78 -18.83 -0.23
C ASP A 119 -3.84 -17.47 -0.91
N HIS A 120 -4.20 -16.42 -0.17
CA HIS A 120 -4.26 -15.05 -0.70
C HIS A 120 -2.90 -14.38 -0.81
N LEU A 121 -1.99 -14.62 0.15
CA LEU A 121 -0.61 -14.14 0.06
C LEU A 121 0.09 -14.64 -1.22
N PHE A 122 -0.23 -15.87 -1.64
CA PHE A 122 0.34 -16.52 -2.82
C PHE A 122 -0.62 -16.58 -4.03
N ALA A 123 -1.69 -15.77 -4.02
CA ALA A 123 -2.68 -15.76 -5.11
C ALA A 123 -2.10 -15.31 -6.47
N GLY A 124 -1.03 -14.52 -6.45
CA GLY A 124 -0.33 -14.08 -7.65
C GLY A 124 0.97 -13.32 -7.34
N PRO A 125 1.85 -13.17 -8.34
CA PRO A 125 3.16 -12.54 -8.15
C PRO A 125 3.06 -11.04 -7.81
N VAL A 126 2.05 -10.34 -8.34
CA VAL A 126 1.86 -8.91 -8.06
C VAL A 126 1.34 -8.71 -6.65
N GLU A 127 0.38 -9.53 -6.23
CA GLU A 127 -0.20 -9.54 -4.88
C GLU A 127 0.88 -9.84 -3.84
N PHE A 128 1.67 -10.89 -4.07
CA PHE A 128 2.79 -11.25 -3.20
C PHE A 128 3.80 -10.09 -3.08
N LEU A 129 4.22 -9.52 -4.22
CA LEU A 129 5.20 -8.43 -4.23
C LEU A 129 4.66 -7.18 -3.52
N ALA A 130 3.38 -6.86 -3.70
CA ALA A 130 2.73 -5.73 -3.03
C ALA A 130 2.77 -5.92 -1.51
N ILE A 131 2.21 -7.02 -1.01
CA ILE A 131 2.11 -7.30 0.44
C ILE A 131 3.51 -7.39 1.06
N ALA A 132 4.45 -8.09 0.42
CA ALA A 132 5.81 -8.21 0.92
C ALA A 132 6.51 -6.84 1.02
N SER A 133 6.34 -5.98 0.00
CA SER A 133 6.92 -4.64 -0.01
C SER A 133 6.27 -3.72 1.01
N GLU A 134 4.95 -3.83 1.22
CA GLU A 134 4.20 -3.06 2.22
C GLU A 134 4.63 -3.42 3.63
N VAL A 135 4.70 -4.72 3.96
CA VAL A 135 5.17 -5.19 5.27
C VAL A 135 6.62 -4.78 5.50
N ALA A 136 7.50 -4.96 4.51
CA ALA A 136 8.90 -4.56 4.62
C ALA A 136 9.03 -3.04 4.85
N LEU A 137 8.26 -2.22 4.11
CA LEU A 137 8.29 -0.77 4.28
C LEU A 137 7.78 -0.37 5.65
N ALA A 138 6.69 -0.96 6.14
CA ALA A 138 6.16 -0.71 7.47
C ALA A 138 7.21 -1.00 8.56
N VAL A 139 7.95 -2.10 8.44
CA VAL A 139 9.03 -2.47 9.38
C VAL A 139 10.16 -1.44 9.33
N VAL A 140 10.65 -1.07 8.15
CA VAL A 140 11.75 -0.10 8.02
C VAL A 140 11.35 1.28 8.52
N LEU A 141 10.14 1.76 8.19
CA LEU A 141 9.63 3.03 8.70
C LEU A 141 9.43 3.00 10.22
N SER A 142 8.99 1.88 10.79
CA SER A 142 8.87 1.72 12.24
C SER A 142 10.23 1.77 12.92
N TYR A 143 11.24 1.14 12.31
CA TYR A 143 12.62 1.23 12.77
C TYR A 143 13.13 2.68 12.75
N LEU A 144 12.99 3.38 11.61
CA LEU A 144 13.39 4.79 11.47
C LEU A 144 12.65 5.70 12.45
N LEU A 145 11.36 5.45 12.66
CA LEU A 145 10.55 6.17 13.62
C LEU A 145 11.12 6.04 15.03
N VAL A 146 11.46 4.83 15.48
CA VAL A 146 12.04 4.62 16.82
C VAL A 146 13.44 5.23 16.90
N ALA A 147 14.31 4.94 15.93
CA ALA A 147 15.72 5.35 15.93
C ALA A 147 15.93 6.87 15.84
N GLU A 148 15.02 7.61 15.20
CA GLU A 148 15.11 9.07 15.07
C GLU A 148 14.18 9.83 16.03
N SER A 149 13.49 9.12 16.93
CA SER A 149 12.58 9.73 17.93
C SER A 149 13.17 9.89 19.32
N THR A 150 14.40 9.43 19.52
CA THR A 150 15.23 9.58 20.73
C THR A 150 16.24 10.69 20.55
#